data_AF-A0A936XVH1-F1
#
_entry.id   AF-A0A936XVH1-F1
#
_cell.length_a   1.000
_cell.length_b   1.000
_cell.length_c   1.000
_cell.angle_alpha   90.00
_cell.angle_beta   90.00
_cell.angle_gamma   90.00
#
_symmetry.space_group_name_H-M   'P 1'
#
loop_
_entity.id
_entity.type
_entity.pdbx_description
1 polymer ?
#
loop_
_entity_poly.entity_id
_entity_poly.type
_entity_poly.pdbx_seq_one_letter_code
_entity_poly.pdbx_strand_id
1 'polypeptide(L)'
;MFLTHQLTGGNVIAFKLVMEGLKLQPCSPGFIDARNAIIQADINLYGGADTCAIWRAFAKRGMGQGALQGSSGSIGDQTPSLLICLLHV
;
A
#
# COMPACT_ATOMS: atom_id res chain seq x y z
N MET A 1 22.50 -22.56 14.15
CA MET A 1 22.11 -21.45 15.05
C MET A 1 21.24 -20.49 14.25
N PHE A 2 19.93 -20.71 14.30
CA PHE A 2 18.92 -19.85 13.70
C PHE A 2 18.91 -18.52 14.44
N LEU A 3 19.30 -17.43 13.77
CA LEU A 3 18.88 -16.08 14.17
C LEU A 3 17.81 -15.61 13.21
N THR A 4 16.64 -16.25 13.23
CA THR A 4 15.45 -15.57 12.74
C THR A 4 15.05 -14.59 13.83
N HIS A 5 15.60 -13.38 13.78
CA HIS A 5 14.96 -12.24 14.39
C HIS A 5 13.64 -12.07 13.63
N GLN A 6 12.60 -12.79 14.03
CA GLN A 6 11.24 -12.56 13.54
C GLN A 6 10.88 -11.17 14.06
N LEU A 7 11.20 -10.14 13.27
CA LEU A 7 10.87 -8.77 13.59
C LEU A 7 9.37 -8.62 13.40
N THR A 8 8.62 -9.00 14.43
CA THR A 8 7.14 -9.02 14.48
C THR A 8 6.52 -7.65 14.74
N GLY A 9 7.33 -6.58 14.78
CA GLY A 9 6.84 -5.23 14.95
C GLY A 9 6.20 -4.69 13.67
N GLY A 10 5.07 -4.01 13.79
CA GLY A 10 4.37 -3.41 12.64
C GLY A 10 5.22 -2.41 11.86
N ASN A 11 6.20 -1.76 12.50
CA ASN A 11 7.18 -0.90 11.83
C ASN A 11 8.11 -1.68 10.89
N VAL A 12 8.49 -2.91 11.26
CA VAL A 12 9.39 -3.73 10.45
C VAL A 12 8.63 -4.39 9.30
N ILE A 13 7.40 -4.84 9.57
CA ILE A 13 6.47 -5.31 8.54
C ILE A 13 6.23 -4.17 7.53
N ALA A 14 5.89 -2.96 8.00
CA ALA A 14 5.69 -1.81 7.13
C ALA A 14 6.91 -1.51 6.25
N PHE A 15 8.12 -1.53 6.82
CA PHE A 15 9.35 -1.31 6.04
C PHE A 15 9.55 -2.41 4.98
N LYS A 16 9.33 -3.68 5.36
CA LYS A 16 9.42 -4.81 4.44
C LYS A 16 8.42 -4.69 3.29
N LEU A 17 7.17 -4.33 3.59
CA LEU A 17 6.12 -4.12 2.59
C LEU A 17 6.42 -2.96 1.65
N VAL A 18 6.96 -1.84 2.16
CA VAL A 18 7.39 -0.72 1.30
C VAL A 18 8.51 -1.17 0.36
N MET A 19 9.52 -1.88 0.88
CA MET A 19 10.65 -2.34 0.06
C MET A 19 10.24 -3.33 -1.02
N GLU A 20 9.30 -4.24 -0.74
CA GLU A 20 8.75 -5.12 -1.77
C GLU A 20 7.79 -4.39 -2.72
N GLY A 21 6.98 -3.45 -2.22
CA GLY A 21 6.11 -2.61 -3.04
C GLY A 21 6.89 -1.80 -4.07
N LEU A 22 8.05 -1.24 -3.69
CA LEU A 22 8.94 -0.53 -4.61
C LEU A 22 9.49 -1.40 -5.75
N LYS A 23 9.59 -2.73 -5.55
CA LYS A 23 10.01 -3.66 -6.61
C LYS A 23 8.85 -4.04 -7.54
N LEU A 24 7.62 -3.98 -7.03
CA LEU A 24 6.41 -4.39 -7.76
C LEU A 24 5.74 -3.24 -8.52
N GLN A 25 5.98 -2.00 -8.12
CA GLN A 25 5.37 -0.84 -8.78
C GLN A 25 5.84 -0.71 -10.25
N PRO A 26 4.98 -0.19 -11.15
CA PRO A 26 5.35 0.04 -12.55
C PRO A 26 6.41 1.15 -12.69
N CYS A 27 7.01 1.26 -13.88
CA CYS A 27 7.91 2.37 -14.21
C CYS A 27 7.15 3.70 -14.21
N SER A 28 7.72 4.73 -13.57
CA SER A 28 7.08 6.05 -13.39
C SER A 28 5.68 5.97 -12.73
N PRO A 29 5.58 5.34 -11.54
CA PRO A 29 4.31 5.09 -10.89
C PRO A 29 3.70 6.39 -10.33
N GLY A 30 2.37 6.44 -10.30
CA GLY A 30 1.66 7.42 -9.48
C GLY A 30 1.50 6.96 -8.02
N PHE A 31 0.92 7.81 -7.17
CA PHE A 31 0.67 7.49 -5.77
C PHE A 31 -0.26 6.28 -5.58
N ILE A 32 -1.24 6.11 -6.47
CA ILE A 32 -2.22 5.02 -6.39
C ILE A 32 -1.58 3.70 -6.84
N ASP A 33 -0.72 3.74 -7.86
CA ASP A 33 0.10 2.59 -8.27
C ASP A 33 1.00 2.10 -7.13
N ALA A 34 1.68 3.02 -6.44
CA ALA A 34 2.55 2.68 -5.30
C ALA A 34 1.76 2.05 -4.13
N ARG A 35 0.58 2.59 -3.78
CA ARG A 35 -0.32 1.98 -2.79
C ARG A 35 -0.69 0.54 -3.19
N ASN A 36 -1.11 0.36 -4.45
CA ASN A 36 -1.52 -0.95 -4.95
C ASN A 36 -0.36 -1.96 -4.91
N ALA A 37 0.86 -1.52 -5.23
CA ALA A 37 2.05 -2.36 -5.13
C ALA A 37 2.35 -2.79 -3.69
N ILE A 38 2.17 -1.90 -2.70
CA ILE A 38 2.30 -2.23 -1.27
C ILE A 38 1.24 -3.23 -0.82
N ILE A 39 -0.02 -3.08 -1.28
CA ILE A 39 -1.08 -4.06 -0.99
C ILE A 39 -0.76 -5.41 -1.65
N GLN A 40 -0.24 -5.40 -2.88
CA GLN A 40 0.19 -6.64 -3.53
C GLN A 40 1.36 -7.31 -2.79
N ALA A 41 2.29 -6.53 -2.25
CA ALA A 41 3.36 -7.06 -1.40
C ALA A 41 2.81 -7.73 -0.13
N ASP A 42 1.78 -7.15 0.49
CA ASP A 42 1.10 -7.73 1.66
C ASP A 42 0.39 -9.04 1.31
N ILE A 43 -0.29 -9.09 0.17
CA ILE A 43 -0.89 -10.33 -0.35
C ILE A 43 0.18 -11.41 -0.56
N ASN A 44 1.32 -11.04 -1.15
CA ASN A 44 2.39 -12.00 -1.49
C ASN A 44 3.15 -12.53 -0.26
N LEU A 45 3.37 -11.69 0.76
CA LEU A 45 4.20 -12.05 1.92
C LEU A 45 3.40 -12.54 3.13
N TYR A 46 2.22 -11.96 3.36
CA TYR A 46 1.43 -12.16 4.58
C TYR A 46 -0.02 -12.57 4.28
N GLY A 47 -0.36 -12.85 3.02
CA GLY A 47 -1.70 -13.30 2.62
C GLY A 47 -2.78 -12.22 2.74
N GLY A 48 -2.39 -10.93 2.79
CA GLY A 48 -3.34 -9.82 2.89
C GLY A 48 -3.75 -9.45 4.32
N ALA A 49 -3.05 -9.96 5.34
CA ALA A 49 -3.38 -9.76 6.74
C ALA A 49 -3.40 -8.27 7.15
N ASP A 50 -2.55 -7.44 6.55
CA ASP A 50 -2.42 -6.01 6.88
C ASP A 50 -3.16 -5.08 5.90
N THR A 51 -3.83 -5.62 4.90
CA THR A 51 -4.47 -4.86 3.81
C THR A 51 -5.46 -3.81 4.33
N CYS A 52 -6.25 -4.11 5.36
CA CYS A 52 -7.16 -3.14 5.96
C CYS A 52 -6.42 -1.99 6.66
N ALA A 53 -5.32 -2.28 7.35
CA ALA A 53 -4.49 -1.26 8.00
C ALA A 53 -3.82 -0.35 6.97
N ILE A 54 -3.30 -0.93 5.88
CA ILE A 54 -2.74 -0.20 4.74
C ILE A 54 -3.79 0.72 4.13
N TRP A 55 -4.97 0.19 3.79
CA TRP A 55 -6.07 1.00 3.24
C TRP A 55 -6.47 2.15 4.16
N ARG A 56 -6.59 1.93 5.46
CA ARG A 56 -6.88 2.99 6.43
C ARG A 56 -5.80 4.07 6.45
N ALA A 57 -4.53 3.70 6.38
CA ALA A 57 -3.43 4.65 6.39
C ALA A 57 -3.43 5.56 5.15
N PHE A 58 -3.69 5.00 3.97
CA PHE A 58 -3.78 5.72 2.70
C PHE A 58 -5.08 6.53 2.58
N ALA A 59 -6.22 5.96 2.98
CA ALA A 59 -7.51 6.64 2.95
C ALA A 59 -7.53 7.90 3.81
N LYS A 60 -6.84 7.93 4.97
CA LYS A 60 -6.67 9.14 5.79
C LYS A 60 -6.05 10.34 5.05
N ARG A 61 -5.41 10.09 3.90
CA ARG A 61 -4.74 11.10 3.06
C ARG A 61 -5.36 11.22 1.67
N GLY A 62 -6.61 10.79 1.50
CA GLY A 62 -7.31 10.90 0.21
C GLY A 62 -6.95 9.80 -0.81
N MET A 63 -6.23 8.75 -0.41
CA MET A 63 -5.84 7.64 -1.28
C MET A 63 -6.63 6.36 -0.98
N GLY A 64 -7.90 6.51 -0.64
CA GLY A 64 -8.86 5.45 -0.37
C GLY A 64 -9.34 4.74 -1.64
N GLN A 65 -10.26 3.81 -1.46
CA GLN A 65 -10.86 3.01 -2.53
C GLN A 65 -11.59 3.95 -3.51
N GLY A 66 -11.28 3.85 -4.79
CA GLY A 66 -11.82 4.76 -5.83
C GLY A 66 -11.07 6.09 -5.98
N ALA A 67 -9.98 6.34 -5.23
CA ALA A 67 -9.10 7.46 -5.53
C ALA A 67 -8.44 7.28 -6.90
N LEU A 68 -8.34 8.36 -7.66
CA LEU A 68 -7.71 8.39 -8.98
C LEU A 68 -6.43 9.21 -8.92
N GLN A 69 -5.35 8.68 -9.49
CA GLN A 69 -4.06 9.37 -9.53
C GLN A 69 -3.89 10.36 -10.67
N GLY A 70 -4.76 10.32 -11.69
CA GLY A 70 -4.52 11.06 -12.93
C GLY A 70 -3.24 10.60 -13.63
N SER A 71 -2.49 11.53 -14.20
CA SER A 71 -1.21 11.30 -14.85
C SER A 71 -0.08 11.33 -13.84
N SER A 72 0.84 10.37 -13.88
CA SER A 72 1.94 10.29 -12.90
C SER A 72 2.91 11.48 -12.94
N GLY A 73 2.98 12.19 -14.07
CA GLY A 73 3.78 13.41 -14.24
C GLY A 73 3.05 14.72 -13.93
N SER A 74 1.76 14.67 -13.55
CA SER A 74 0.93 15.86 -13.34
C SER A 74 0.54 16.01 -11.87
N ILE A 75 0.52 17.24 -11.40
CA ILE A 75 0.02 17.60 -10.06
C ILE A 75 -1.26 18.39 -10.26
N GLY A 76 -2.37 17.97 -9.63
CA GLY A 76 -3.66 18.66 -9.67
C GLY A 76 -4.78 17.95 -10.45
N ASP A 77 -4.49 16.83 -11.12
CA ASP A 77 -5.50 15.99 -11.80
C ASP A 77 -5.93 14.78 -10.95
N GLN A 78 -5.54 14.73 -9.68
CA GLN A 78 -5.90 13.65 -8.76
C GLN A 78 -7.31 13.82 -8.18
N THR A 79 -8.04 12.71 -8.06
CA THR A 79 -9.33 12.67 -7.38
C THR A 79 -9.18 11.93 -6.04
N PRO A 80 -9.32 12.62 -4.90
CA PRO A 80 -9.17 11.99 -3.60
C PRO A 80 -10.37 11.10 -3.27
N SER A 81 -10.12 10.01 -2.54
CA SER A 81 -11.15 9.21 -1.87
C SER A 81 -10.73 8.94 -0.44
N LEU A 82 -11.68 9.04 0.48
CA LEU A 82 -11.49 8.67 1.89
C LEU A 82 -12.10 7.29 2.20
N LEU A 83 -12.65 6.62 1.18
CA LEU A 83 -13.31 5.34 1.35
C LEU A 83 -12.28 4.29 1.76
N ILE A 84 -12.54 3.59 2.85
CA ILE A 84 -11.76 2.43 3.29
C ILE A 84 -12.46 1.20 2.72
N CYS A 85 -11.69 0.15 2.41
CA CYS A 85 -12.18 -1.12 1.84
C CYS A 85 -13.57 -1.51 2.39
N LEU A 86 -14.61 -1.36 1.56
CA LEU A 86 -15.95 -1.89 1.80
C LEU A 86 -16.02 -3.31 1.25
N LEU A 87 -15.27 -4.25 1.83
CA LEU A 87 -15.56 -5.70 1.82
C LEU A 87 -14.50 -6.43 2.69
N HIS A 88 -14.95 -7.42 3.45
CA HIS A 88 -14.24 -8.23 4.45
C HIS A 88 -14.26 -7.69 5.90
N VAL A 89 -15.44 -7.24 6.34
CA VAL A 89 -16.04 -7.86 7.54
C VAL A 89 -17.29 -8.60 7.07
#